data_AF-A0A958YC29-F1
#
_entry.id   AF-A0A958YC29-F1
#
_cell.length_a   1.000
_cell.length_b   1.000
_cell.length_c   1.000
_cell.angle_alpha   90.00
_cell.angle_beta   90.00
_cell.angle_gamma   90.00
#
_symmetry.space_group_name_H-M   'P 1'
#
loop_
_entity.id
_entity.type
_entity.pdbx_description
1 polymer ?
#
loop_
_entity_poly.entity_id
_entity_poly.type
_entity_poly.pdbx_seq_one_letter_code
_entity_poly.pdbx_strand_id
1 'polypeptide(L)'
;MILISLVISIGYAFLILSLIVGFDRVKPFNPEEHEEPTRFTILIPFRNEAKNLPRLLKSLHSLNYSSAHFEVLLIDDDSEDNSVEIIEEFQKKSTLKLTILKNERRTQSPKKDAITHGVRHAKNNWILTTDADCIVPEKWLLCYNSFIQAHEANVICGAV
;
A
#
# COMPACT_ATOMS: atom_id res chain seq x y z
N MET A 1 24.80 -33.52 18.72
CA MET A 1 23.67 -32.57 18.78
C MET A 1 24.14 -31.12 18.95
N ILE A 2 25.00 -30.80 19.92
CA ILE A 2 25.51 -29.43 20.13
C ILE A 2 26.27 -28.87 18.92
N LEU A 3 27.20 -29.64 18.34
CA LEU A 3 27.98 -29.19 17.17
C LEU A 3 27.10 -28.87 15.95
N ILE A 4 26.10 -29.71 15.67
CA ILE A 4 25.17 -29.51 14.56
C ILE A 4 24.36 -28.23 14.78
N SER A 5 23.85 -28.02 15.99
CA SER A 5 23.13 -26.79 16.36
C SER A 5 24.00 -25.53 16.21
N LEU A 6 25.28 -25.62 16.59
CA LEU A 6 26.22 -24.51 16.47
C LEU A 6 26.49 -24.15 15.00
N VAL A 7 26.68 -25.15 14.13
CA VAL A 7 26.88 -24.94 12.69
C VAL A 7 25.65 -24.29 12.05
N ILE A 8 24.44 -24.77 12.36
CA ILE A 8 23.19 -24.18 11.87
C ILE A 8 23.07 -22.72 12.35
N SER A 9 23.36 -22.46 13.62
CA SER A 9 23.27 -21.12 14.20
C SER A 9 24.25 -20.13 13.57
N ILE A 10 25.50 -20.55 13.31
CA ILE A 10 26.50 -19.73 12.63
C ILE A 10 26.09 -19.45 11.18
N GLY A 11 25.60 -20.47 10.46
CA GLY A 11 25.11 -20.30 9.09
C GLY A 11 23.93 -19.34 9.01
N TYR A 12 22.99 -19.43 9.96
CA TYR A 12 21.86 -18.50 10.06
C TYR A 12 22.33 -17.07 10.37
N ALA A 13 23.24 -16.89 11.33
CA ALA A 13 23.79 -15.57 11.66
C ALA A 13 24.50 -14.94 10.45
N PHE A 14 25.27 -15.73 9.69
CA PHE A 14 25.91 -15.27 8.47
C PHE A 14 24.90 -14.86 7.39
N LEU A 15 23.82 -15.63 7.21
CA LEU A 15 22.73 -15.28 6.29
C LEU A 15 22.08 -13.95 6.69
N ILE A 16 21.71 -13.79 7.97
CA ILE A 16 21.11 -12.54 8.47
C ILE A 16 22.06 -11.35 8.27
N LEU A 17 23.35 -11.50 8.58
CA LEU A 17 24.33 -10.44 8.35
C LEU A 17 24.44 -10.08 6.86
N SER A 18 24.41 -11.09 5.98
CA SER A 18 24.45 -10.88 4.54
C SER A 18 23.21 -10.14 4.04
N LEU A 19 22.03 -10.44 4.58
CA LEU A 19 20.78 -9.74 4.26
C LEU A 19 20.80 -8.29 4.75
N ILE A 20 21.30 -8.02 5.95
CA ILE A 20 21.45 -6.66 6.49
C ILE A 20 22.38 -5.84 5.59
N VAL A 21 23.58 -6.35 5.32
CA VAL A 21 24.55 -5.68 4.44
C VAL A 21 23.99 -5.49 3.02
N GLY A 22 23.21 -6.45 2.53
CA GLY A 22 22.52 -6.36 1.25
C GLY A 22 21.49 -5.23 1.23
N PHE A 23 20.68 -5.11 2.27
CA PHE A 23 19.66 -4.08 2.41
C PHE A 23 20.27 -2.68 2.49
N ASP A 24 21.34 -2.51 3.28
CA ASP A 24 22.04 -1.22 3.41
C ASP A 24 22.71 -0.75 2.11
N ARG A 25 22.91 -1.65 1.14
CA ARG A 25 23.47 -1.35 -0.18
C ARG A 25 22.43 -1.03 -1.24
N VAL A 26 21.14 -1.16 -0.95
CA VAL A 26 20.07 -0.81 -1.88
C VAL A 26 20.11 0.69 -2.12
N LYS A 27 20.37 1.09 -3.37
CA LYS A 27 20.43 2.50 -3.73
C LYS A 27 19.03 3.10 -3.67
N PRO A 28 18.85 4.29 -3.08
CA PRO A 28 17.57 4.98 -3.12
C PRO A 28 17.22 5.31 -4.56
N PHE A 29 15.94 5.15 -4.90
CA PHE A 29 15.39 5.58 -6.17
C PHE A 29 14.92 7.04 -6.05
N ASN A 30 15.44 7.91 -6.91
CA ASN A 30 15.00 9.30 -7.00
C ASN A 30 14.06 9.43 -8.21
N PRO A 31 12.78 9.72 -7.99
CA PRO A 31 11.85 9.82 -9.11
C PRO A 31 12.04 11.09 -9.90
N GLU A 32 11.82 10.99 -11.21
CA GLU A 32 11.69 12.11 -12.13
C GLU A 32 10.22 12.48 -12.33
N GLU A 33 9.95 13.75 -12.60
CA GLU A 33 8.62 14.21 -12.99
C GLU A 33 8.41 13.95 -14.49
N HIS A 34 7.21 13.52 -14.86
CA HIS A 34 6.84 13.21 -16.25
C HIS A 34 5.61 14.02 -16.65
N GLU A 35 5.54 14.45 -17.92
CA GLU A 35 4.45 15.28 -18.45
C GLU A 35 3.09 14.57 -18.41
N GLU A 36 3.06 13.26 -18.69
CA GLU A 36 1.85 12.44 -18.61
C GLU A 36 1.84 11.56 -17.35
N PRO A 37 1.13 11.98 -16.29
CA PRO A 37 1.08 11.22 -15.05
C PRO A 37 0.25 9.94 -15.18
N THR A 38 0.83 8.84 -14.71
CA THR A 38 0.14 7.55 -14.57
C THR A 38 -1.06 7.67 -13.64
N ARG A 39 -2.16 7.00 -13.97
CA ARG A 39 -3.35 6.97 -13.10
C ARG A 39 -3.37 5.73 -12.21
N PHE A 40 -3.74 5.90 -10.95
CA PHE A 40 -3.68 4.83 -9.95
C PHE A 40 -5.03 4.60 -9.24
N THR A 41 -5.36 3.34 -8.99
CA THR A 41 -6.41 2.98 -8.01
C THR A 41 -5.74 2.33 -6.81
N ILE A 42 -5.87 2.95 -5.63
CA ILE A 42 -5.29 2.47 -4.38
C ILE A 42 -6.36 1.65 -3.64
N LEU A 43 -6.06 0.40 -3.33
CA LEU A 43 -6.94 -0.51 -2.60
C LEU A 43 -6.46 -0.66 -1.16
N ILE A 44 -7.37 -0.45 -0.22
CA ILE A 44 -7.08 -0.49 1.21
C ILE A 44 -8.16 -1.33 1.91
N PRO A 45 -7.95 -2.65 2.06
CA PRO A 45 -8.78 -3.46 2.94
C PRO A 45 -8.62 -2.99 4.39
N PHE A 46 -9.72 -2.87 5.13
CA PHE A 46 -9.68 -2.49 6.54
C PHE A 46 -10.73 -3.23 7.37
N ARG A 47 -10.44 -3.41 8.66
CA ARG A 47 -11.40 -3.88 9.66
C ARG A 47 -10.99 -3.37 11.04
N ASN A 48 -11.84 -2.58 11.68
CA ASN A 48 -11.59 -2.03 13.02
C ASN A 48 -10.28 -1.23 13.13
N GLU A 49 -10.10 -0.28 12.21
CA GLU A 49 -8.87 0.51 12.04
C GLU A 49 -9.03 1.97 12.45
N ALA A 50 -10.00 2.28 13.32
CA ALA A 50 -10.31 3.66 13.73
C ALA A 50 -9.10 4.43 14.30
N LYS A 51 -8.13 3.71 14.89
CA LYS A 51 -6.90 4.32 15.43
C LYS A 51 -5.87 4.68 14.35
N ASN A 52 -5.83 3.93 13.27
CA ASN A 52 -4.79 4.04 12.25
C ASN A 52 -5.24 4.87 11.04
N LEU A 53 -6.52 4.75 10.65
CA LEU A 53 -7.12 5.47 9.53
C LEU A 53 -6.82 6.98 9.52
N PRO A 54 -6.88 7.72 10.65
CA PRO A 54 -6.55 9.15 10.63
C PRO A 54 -5.12 9.45 10.12
N ARG A 55 -4.15 8.59 10.46
CA ARG A 55 -2.75 8.75 10.02
C ARG A 55 -2.59 8.38 8.56
N LEU A 56 -3.18 7.27 8.13
CA LEU A 56 -3.17 6.83 6.74
C LEU A 56 -3.84 7.86 5.83
N LEU A 57 -5.06 8.29 6.13
CA LEU A 57 -5.82 9.29 5.35
C LEU A 57 -5.06 10.60 5.23
N LYS A 58 -4.42 11.06 6.32
CA LYS A 58 -3.55 12.23 6.30
C LYS A 58 -2.36 12.02 5.35
N SER A 59 -1.69 10.87 5.41
CA SER A 59 -0.55 10.57 4.53
C SER A 59 -0.94 10.49 3.04
N LEU A 60 -2.11 9.92 2.73
CA LEU A 60 -2.68 9.89 1.37
C LEU A 60 -2.98 11.30 0.86
N HIS A 61 -3.47 12.19 1.72
CA HIS A 61 -3.73 13.58 1.34
C HIS A 61 -2.46 14.41 1.17
N SER A 62 -1.38 14.03 1.85
CA SER A 62 -0.05 14.63 1.73
C SER A 62 0.77 14.09 0.55
N LEU A 63 0.22 13.20 -0.28
CA LEU A 63 0.93 12.72 -1.47
C LEU A 63 1.28 13.88 -2.40
N ASN A 64 2.53 13.96 -2.82
CA ASN A 64 2.99 14.83 -3.90
C ASN A 64 2.59 14.24 -5.26
N TYR A 65 1.28 14.17 -5.47
CA TYR A 65 0.64 13.66 -6.68
C TYR A 65 -0.76 14.24 -6.77
N SER A 66 -1.16 14.72 -7.95
CA SER A 66 -2.48 15.34 -8.10
C SER A 66 -3.60 14.33 -7.83
N SER A 67 -4.56 14.72 -6.98
CA SER A 67 -5.74 13.92 -6.64
C SER A 67 -6.67 13.64 -7.82
N ALA A 68 -6.47 14.31 -8.96
CA ALA A 68 -7.17 13.99 -10.21
C ALA A 68 -6.64 12.72 -10.89
N HIS A 69 -5.44 12.26 -10.52
CA HIS A 69 -4.75 11.11 -11.11
C HIS A 69 -4.83 9.84 -10.27
N PHE A 70 -5.52 9.86 -9.12
CA PHE A 70 -5.77 8.63 -8.38
C PHE A 70 -7.12 8.62 -7.69
N GLU A 71 -7.59 7.42 -7.40
CA GLU A 71 -8.73 7.17 -6.51
C GLU A 71 -8.32 6.18 -5.41
N VAL A 72 -9.04 6.21 -4.30
CA VAL A 72 -8.81 5.31 -3.17
C VAL A 72 -10.09 4.53 -2.91
N LEU A 73 -10.00 3.21 -3.00
CA LEU A 73 -11.06 2.28 -2.63
C LEU A 73 -10.71 1.68 -1.27
N LEU A 74 -11.48 2.02 -0.24
CA LEU A 74 -11.38 1.44 1.09
C LEU A 74 -12.42 0.33 1.20
N ILE A 75 -11.98 -0.91 1.46
CA ILE A 75 -12.86 -2.08 1.47
C ILE A 75 -13.05 -2.53 2.92
N ASP A 76 -14.25 -2.28 3.46
CA ASP A 76 -14.63 -2.60 4.83
C ASP A 76 -14.98 -4.08 4.99
N ASP A 77 -14.26 -4.78 5.85
CA ASP A 77 -14.46 -6.21 6.14
C ASP A 77 -15.30 -6.45 7.40
N ASP A 78 -16.46 -5.80 7.48
CA ASP A 78 -17.38 -5.79 8.63
C ASP A 78 -16.70 -5.20 9.89
N SER A 79 -16.36 -3.90 9.82
CA SER A 79 -15.95 -3.13 11.00
C SER A 79 -17.13 -2.91 11.95
N GLU A 80 -16.83 -2.93 13.25
CA GLU A 80 -17.77 -2.70 14.35
C GLU A 80 -17.41 -1.44 15.15
N ASP A 81 -16.27 -0.82 14.84
CA ASP A 81 -15.83 0.46 15.40
C ASP A 81 -16.16 1.64 14.46
N ASN A 82 -15.70 2.84 14.83
CA ASN A 82 -16.00 4.06 14.10
C ASN A 82 -15.15 4.26 12.82
N SER A 83 -14.58 3.20 12.24
CA SER A 83 -13.68 3.28 11.07
C SER A 83 -14.36 3.95 9.87
N VAL A 84 -15.62 3.56 9.59
CA VAL A 84 -16.38 4.07 8.44
C VAL A 84 -16.67 5.55 8.61
N GLU A 85 -17.13 5.96 9.80
CA GLU A 85 -17.44 7.34 10.15
C GLU A 85 -16.21 8.24 9.99
N ILE A 86 -15.03 7.77 10.42
CA ILE A 86 -13.76 8.50 10.27
C ILE A 86 -13.45 8.78 8.79
N ILE A 87 -13.65 7.79 7.91
CA ILE A 87 -13.40 7.94 6.47
C ILE A 87 -14.41 8.93 5.86
N GLU A 88 -15.68 8.82 6.21
CA GLU A 88 -16.73 9.73 5.73
C GLU A 88 -16.52 11.17 6.20
N GLU A 89 -16.15 11.38 7.47
CA GLU A 89 -15.82 12.71 8.00
C GLU A 89 -14.60 13.32 7.32
N PHE A 90 -13.59 12.52 7.02
CA PHE A 90 -12.42 12.96 6.29
C PHE A 90 -12.77 13.35 4.85
N GLN A 91 -13.62 12.56 4.18
CA GLN A 91 -14.06 12.83 2.81
C GLN A 91 -14.77 14.19 2.70
N LYS A 92 -15.57 14.59 3.69
CA LYS A 92 -16.24 15.91 3.72
C LYS A 92 -15.26 17.09 3.71
N LYS A 93 -14.01 16.88 4.15
CA LYS A 93 -12.98 17.92 4.31
C LYS A 93 -11.87 17.83 3.25
N SER A 94 -11.86 16.77 2.45
CA SER A 94 -10.77 16.44 1.54
C SER A 94 -11.21 16.47 0.08
N THR A 95 -10.29 16.80 -0.83
CA THR A 95 -10.50 16.70 -2.28
C THR A 95 -10.19 15.31 -2.82
N LEU A 96 -9.77 14.37 -1.97
CA LEU A 96 -9.48 12.99 -2.38
C LEU A 96 -10.77 12.25 -2.77
N LYS A 97 -10.70 11.52 -3.88
CA LYS A 97 -11.76 10.61 -4.32
C LYS A 97 -11.69 9.31 -3.52
N LEU A 98 -12.36 9.30 -2.37
CA LEU A 98 -12.50 8.11 -1.52
C LEU A 98 -13.81 7.40 -1.86
N THR A 99 -13.78 6.07 -1.93
CA THR A 99 -14.97 5.23 -2.04
C THR A 99 -14.88 4.10 -1.03
N ILE A 100 -15.90 3.96 -0.19
CA ILE A 100 -16.01 2.84 0.74
C ILE A 100 -16.82 1.74 0.06
N LEU A 101 -16.27 0.53 0.03
CA LEU A 101 -16.94 -0.66 -0.46
C LEU A 101 -17.10 -1.63 0.71
N LYS A 102 -18.26 -2.29 0.80
CA LYS A 102 -18.38 -3.44 1.70
C LYS A 102 -17.68 -4.65 1.10
N ASN A 103 -16.97 -5.43 1.91
CA ASN A 103 -16.32 -6.64 1.45
C ASN A 103 -17.35 -7.71 1.04
N GLU A 104 -17.07 -8.42 -0.07
CA GLU A 104 -17.81 -9.59 -0.49
C GLU A 104 -17.07 -10.85 -0.05
N ARG A 105 -17.33 -11.32 1.18
CA ARG A 105 -16.71 -12.55 1.69
C ARG A 105 -17.18 -13.76 0.90
N ARG A 106 -16.28 -14.32 0.09
CA ARG A 106 -16.50 -15.50 -0.78
C ARG A 106 -15.63 -16.68 -0.37
N THR A 107 -14.55 -16.43 0.38
CA THR A 107 -13.56 -17.43 0.79
C THR A 107 -13.23 -17.30 2.28
N GLN A 108 -12.38 -18.20 2.77
CA GLN A 108 -11.77 -18.11 4.11
C GLN A 108 -10.57 -17.14 4.14
N SER A 109 -10.44 -16.25 3.16
CA SER A 109 -9.37 -15.26 3.06
C SER A 109 -9.94 -13.85 2.87
N PRO A 110 -10.49 -13.23 3.93
CA PRO A 110 -11.24 -11.97 3.80
C PRO A 110 -10.46 -10.83 3.15
N LYS A 111 -9.16 -10.69 3.44
CA LYS A 111 -8.29 -9.69 2.80
C LYS A 111 -8.14 -9.92 1.29
N LYS A 112 -8.04 -11.18 0.84
CA LYS A 112 -7.95 -11.51 -0.59
C LYS A 112 -9.27 -11.24 -1.30
N ASP A 113 -10.39 -11.54 -0.64
CA ASP A 113 -11.71 -11.21 -1.14
C ASP A 113 -11.89 -9.70 -1.29
N ALA A 114 -11.44 -8.92 -0.31
CA ALA A 114 -11.48 -7.46 -0.33
C ALA A 114 -10.66 -6.88 -1.49
N ILE A 115 -9.43 -7.37 -1.69
CA ILE A 115 -8.60 -6.96 -2.83
C ILE A 115 -9.27 -7.35 -4.15
N THR A 116 -9.79 -8.58 -4.26
CA THR A 116 -10.48 -9.04 -5.47
C THR A 116 -11.70 -8.19 -5.80
N HIS A 117 -12.47 -7.82 -4.77
CA HIS A 117 -13.63 -6.94 -4.89
C HIS A 117 -13.21 -5.53 -5.33
N GLY A 118 -12.15 -4.98 -4.72
CA GLY A 118 -11.57 -3.68 -5.08
C GLY A 118 -11.05 -3.65 -6.52
N VAL A 119 -10.35 -4.70 -6.97
CA VAL A 119 -9.85 -4.80 -8.36
C VAL A 119 -10.99 -4.72 -9.38
N ARG A 120 -12.14 -5.35 -9.10
CA ARG A 120 -13.32 -5.28 -10.00
C ARG A 120 -13.93 -3.88 -10.11
N HIS A 121 -13.71 -3.04 -9.10
CA HIS A 121 -14.23 -1.67 -9.03
C HIS A 121 -13.19 -0.60 -9.40
N ALA A 122 -11.93 -1.01 -9.64
CA ALA A 122 -10.87 -0.11 -10.01
C ALA A 122 -11.11 0.50 -11.40
N LYS A 123 -10.90 1.81 -11.54
CA LYS A 123 -11.09 2.52 -12.82
C LYS A 123 -9.78 2.74 -13.57
N ASN A 124 -8.64 2.52 -12.92
CA ASN A 124 -7.32 2.74 -13.50
C ASN A 124 -6.57 1.43 -13.70
N ASN A 125 -5.64 1.41 -14.66
CA ASN A 125 -4.87 0.22 -15.02
C ASN A 125 -3.84 -0.17 -13.97
N TRP A 126 -3.29 0.81 -13.24
CA TRP A 126 -2.35 0.55 -12.16
C TRP A 126 -3.07 0.50 -10.83
N ILE A 127 -2.99 -0.67 -10.21
CA ILE A 127 -3.61 -0.96 -8.91
C ILE A 127 -2.51 -1.06 -7.87
N LEU A 128 -2.59 -0.24 -6.83
CA LEU A 128 -1.69 -0.28 -5.68
C LEU A 128 -2.46 -0.80 -4.48
N THR A 129 -1.82 -1.61 -3.66
CA THR A 129 -2.39 -2.11 -2.40
C THR A 129 -1.55 -1.62 -1.24
N THR A 130 -2.20 -1.15 -0.17
CA THR A 130 -1.55 -0.86 1.11
C THR A 130 -2.48 -1.23 2.25
N ASP A 131 -1.91 -1.51 3.43
CA ASP A 131 -2.67 -1.83 4.61
C ASP A 131 -3.20 -0.57 5.30
N ALA A 132 -4.28 -0.74 6.08
CA ALA A 132 -4.96 0.35 6.78
C ALA A 132 -4.15 0.93 7.96
N ASP A 133 -3.12 0.21 8.41
CA ASP A 133 -2.21 0.57 9.49
C ASP A 133 -0.89 1.20 9.00
N CYS A 134 -0.76 1.40 7.69
CA CYS A 134 0.44 1.98 7.07
C CYS A 134 0.39 3.51 7.00
N ILE A 135 1.57 4.12 6.82
CA ILE A 135 1.76 5.53 6.46
C ILE A 135 2.54 5.55 5.16
N VAL A 136 1.99 6.18 4.12
CA VAL A 136 2.67 6.25 2.82
C VAL A 136 3.59 7.49 2.74
N PRO A 137 4.80 7.37 2.17
CA PRO A 137 5.67 8.53 1.93
C PRO A 137 5.07 9.52 0.94
N GLU A 138 5.37 10.81 1.06
CA GLU A 138 4.82 11.85 0.17
C GLU A 138 5.12 11.60 -1.32
N LYS A 139 6.30 11.03 -1.63
CA LYS A 139 6.72 10.71 -3.01
C LYS A 139 6.28 9.33 -3.50
N TRP A 140 5.42 8.63 -2.77
CA TRP A 140 5.09 7.22 -3.04
C TRP A 140 4.57 6.98 -4.47
N LEU A 141 3.52 7.69 -4.89
CA LEU A 141 2.99 7.56 -6.24
C LEU A 141 3.95 8.10 -7.32
N LEU A 142 4.74 9.12 -6.99
CA LEU A 142 5.73 9.68 -7.90
C LEU A 142 6.84 8.66 -8.20
N CYS A 143 7.28 7.87 -7.21
CA CYS A 143 8.21 6.77 -7.39
C CYS A 143 7.67 5.70 -8.34
N TYR A 144 6.44 5.25 -8.14
CA TYR A 144 5.82 4.28 -9.06
C TYR A 144 5.66 4.87 -10.45
N ASN A 145 5.15 6.09 -10.57
CA ASN A 145 4.98 6.77 -11.85
C ASN A 145 6.32 6.81 -12.62
N SER A 146 7.38 7.32 -12.00
CA SER A 146 8.68 7.42 -12.66
C SER A 146 9.25 6.06 -13.06
N PHE A 147 9.10 5.05 -12.20
CA PHE A 147 9.57 3.70 -12.52
C PHE A 147 8.81 3.08 -13.69
N ILE A 148 7.47 3.23 -13.73
CA ILE A 148 6.60 2.74 -14.81
C ILE A 148 6.93 3.43 -16.14
N GLN A 149 7.20 4.74 -16.11
CA GLN A 149 7.52 5.49 -17.32
C GLN A 149 8.90 5.11 -17.88
N ALA A 150 9.85 4.74 -17.01
CA ALA A 150 11.19 4.34 -17.41
C ALA A 150 11.33 2.86 -17.80
N HIS A 151 10.37 2.01 -17.43
CA HIS A 151 10.48 0.56 -17.60
C HIS A 151 9.15 -0.07 -18.03
N GLU A 152 9.20 -1.08 -18.90
CA GLU A 152 8.05 -1.93 -19.21
C GLU A 152 7.77 -2.92 -18.07
N ALA A 153 7.28 -2.42 -16.94
CA ALA A 153 6.93 -3.22 -15.77
C ALA A 153 5.47 -3.67 -15.82
N ASN A 154 5.19 -4.93 -15.44
CA ASN A 154 3.82 -5.42 -15.20
C ASN A 154 3.45 -5.46 -13.72
N VAL A 155 4.46 -5.60 -12.84
CA VAL A 155 4.30 -5.65 -11.39
C VAL A 155 5.49 -4.94 -10.77
N ILE A 156 5.24 -4.11 -9.76
CA ILE A 156 6.28 -3.42 -8.99
C ILE A 156 6.01 -3.70 -7.52
N CYS A 157 7.04 -4.14 -6.80
CA CYS A 157 7.00 -4.34 -5.36
C CYS A 157 7.97 -3.38 -4.69
N GLY A 158 7.46 -2.51 -3.82
CA GLY A 158 8.28 -1.66 -2.97
C GLY A 158 8.76 -2.39 -1.72
N ALA A 159 9.79 -1.85 -1.07
CA ALA A 159 10.08 -2.22 0.32
C ALA A 159 8.93 -1.74 1.21
N VAL A 160 8.49 -2.60 2.14
CA VAL A 160 7.43 -2.33 3.13
C VAL A 160 8.07 -2.25 4.51
#